data_AF-A0A1G8LQX0-F1
#
_entry.id   AF-A0A1G8LQX0-F1
#
_cell.length_a   1.000
_cell.length_b   1.000
_cell.length_c   1.000
_cell.angle_alpha   90.00
_cell.angle_beta   90.00
_cell.angle_gamma   90.00
#
_symmetry.space_group_name_H-M   'P 1'
#
loop_
_entity.id
_entity.type
_entity.pdbx_description
1 polymer ?
#
loop_
_entity_poly.entity_id
_entity_poly.type
_entity_poly.pdbx_seq_one_letter_code
_entity_poly.pdbx_strand_id
1 'polypeptide(L)'
;MELQDYIINDIKPISITDKVSDLKLLFNQLTYSHIPIEKDGVYMGCISETDAHCFDGAITINDCNYAIEGFFVRPTTIWLDVLEAFAQNDSNIMPILDKNNKYLGYYELNDIIHLFNETPFFAEPGGILIVEKGINDYSFSEISQIVESNDTKLLGAFVSKIEGDLARITLKITNTSLNEIIQSFRRYSYNIVSGHEDDSYLETLKERSQYLDKYLNM
;
A
#
# COMPACT_ATOMS: atom_id res chain seq x y z
N MET A 1 7.65 -13.14 6.51
CA MET A 1 6.51 -13.86 5.93
C MET A 1 6.67 -13.80 4.42
N GLU A 2 6.57 -14.92 3.70
CA GLU A 2 6.77 -14.93 2.26
C GLU A 2 5.46 -14.58 1.56
N LEU A 3 5.49 -13.69 0.56
CA LEU A 3 4.30 -13.33 -0.23
C LEU A 3 3.60 -14.54 -0.86
N GLN A 4 4.31 -15.64 -1.07
CA GLN A 4 3.76 -16.85 -1.67
C GLN A 4 2.62 -17.45 -0.84
N ASP A 5 2.61 -17.21 0.48
CA ASP A 5 1.56 -17.69 1.38
C ASP A 5 0.21 -16.97 1.16
N TYR A 6 0.22 -15.84 0.44
CA TYR A 6 -0.95 -15.00 0.14
C TYR A 6 -1.52 -15.23 -1.27
N ILE A 7 -1.04 -16.25 -1.99
CA ILE A 7 -1.56 -16.54 -3.33
C ILE A 7 -2.95 -17.18 -3.22
N ILE A 8 -3.96 -16.48 -3.72
CA ILE A 8 -5.34 -16.96 -3.81
C ILE A 8 -5.62 -17.45 -5.24
N ASN A 9 -6.43 -18.49 -5.40
CA ASN A 9 -6.68 -19.13 -6.70
C ASN A 9 -8.11 -19.71 -6.84
N ASP A 10 -9.07 -19.10 -6.18
CA ASP A 10 -10.50 -19.41 -6.32
C ASP A 10 -11.13 -18.74 -7.55
N ILE A 11 -10.65 -17.57 -7.97
CA ILE A 11 -10.99 -16.97 -9.28
C ILE A 11 -10.12 -17.59 -10.37
N LYS A 12 -10.80 -18.24 -11.32
CA LYS A 12 -10.18 -18.70 -12.57
C LYS A 12 -10.33 -17.64 -13.66
N PRO A 13 -9.32 -17.47 -14.53
CA PRO A 13 -9.46 -16.61 -15.69
C PRO A 13 -10.62 -17.04 -16.59
N ILE A 14 -11.37 -16.07 -17.10
CA ILE A 14 -12.44 -16.33 -18.07
C ILE A 14 -11.83 -16.50 -19.46
N SER A 15 -12.37 -17.40 -20.28
CA SER A 15 -11.93 -17.51 -21.68
C SER A 15 -12.36 -16.29 -22.47
N ILE A 16 -11.48 -15.80 -23.35
CA ILE A 16 -11.80 -14.73 -24.29
C ILE A 16 -13.00 -15.06 -25.21
N THR A 17 -13.36 -16.34 -25.35
CA THR A 17 -14.53 -16.78 -26.13
C THR A 17 -15.85 -16.72 -25.36
N ASP A 18 -15.80 -16.54 -24.04
CA ASP A 18 -17.00 -16.46 -23.20
C ASP A 18 -17.71 -15.12 -23.39
N LYS A 19 -18.93 -15.02 -22.87
CA LYS A 19 -19.74 -13.81 -23.04
C LYS A 19 -19.41 -12.76 -22.00
N VAL A 20 -19.57 -11.50 -22.38
CA VAL A 20 -19.51 -10.38 -21.43
C VAL A 20 -20.53 -10.55 -20.30
N SER A 21 -21.67 -11.21 -20.55
CA SER A 21 -22.64 -11.53 -19.48
C SER A 21 -22.05 -12.35 -18.33
N ASP A 22 -21.11 -13.24 -18.62
CA ASP A 22 -20.49 -14.11 -17.62
C ASP A 22 -19.56 -13.27 -16.71
N LEU A 23 -18.85 -12.33 -17.33
CA LEU A 23 -17.98 -11.37 -16.64
C LEU A 23 -18.78 -10.39 -15.76
N LYS A 24 -19.91 -9.88 -16.26
CA LYS A 24 -20.86 -9.08 -15.45
C LYS A 24 -21.45 -9.86 -14.28
N LEU A 25 -21.73 -11.15 -14.47
CA LEU A 25 -22.26 -11.99 -13.40
C LEU A 25 -21.25 -12.13 -12.27
N LEU A 26 -19.97 -12.31 -12.59
CA LEU A 26 -18.90 -12.38 -11.59
C LEU A 26 -18.72 -11.06 -10.84
N PHE A 27 -18.75 -9.90 -11.51
CA PHE A 27 -18.72 -8.61 -10.81
C PHE A 27 -19.92 -8.37 -9.89
N ASN A 28 -21.10 -8.91 -10.21
CA ASN A 28 -22.24 -8.85 -9.27
C ASN A 28 -22.07 -9.74 -8.03
N GLN A 29 -21.18 -10.74 -8.08
CA GLN A 29 -20.96 -11.70 -7.00
C GLN A 29 -19.73 -11.37 -6.17
N LEU A 30 -18.81 -10.58 -6.72
CA LEU A 30 -17.47 -10.33 -6.18
C LEU A 30 -17.22 -8.83 -6.09
N THR A 31 -16.35 -8.42 -5.17
CA THR A 31 -15.99 -7.00 -4.99
C THR A 31 -14.69 -6.64 -5.69
N TYR A 32 -14.29 -7.41 -6.71
CA TYR A 32 -13.04 -7.17 -7.43
C TYR A 32 -13.23 -6.14 -8.53
N SER A 33 -12.25 -5.26 -8.66
CA SER A 33 -12.17 -4.21 -9.69
C SER A 33 -11.92 -4.78 -11.09
N HIS A 34 -11.29 -5.94 -11.17
CA HIS A 34 -10.80 -6.55 -12.40
C HIS A 34 -11.03 -8.06 -12.38
N ILE A 35 -11.21 -8.66 -13.56
CA ILE A 35 -11.27 -10.12 -13.72
C ILE A 35 -10.23 -10.58 -14.74
N PRO A 36 -9.40 -11.59 -14.42
CA PRO A 36 -8.40 -12.12 -15.35
C PRO A 36 -9.05 -12.83 -16.54
N ILE A 37 -8.45 -12.62 -17.71
CA ILE A 37 -8.85 -13.20 -18.99
C ILE A 37 -7.73 -14.09 -19.53
N GLU A 38 -8.10 -15.22 -20.11
CA GLU A 38 -7.18 -16.12 -20.79
C GLU A 38 -7.64 -16.49 -22.20
N LYS A 39 -6.70 -17.01 -22.97
CA LYS A 39 -6.96 -17.65 -24.26
C LYS A 39 -6.15 -18.94 -24.32
N ASP A 40 -6.85 -20.07 -24.46
CA ASP A 40 -6.22 -21.39 -24.55
C ASP A 40 -5.24 -21.69 -23.38
N GLY A 41 -5.59 -21.26 -22.16
CA GLY A 41 -4.77 -21.41 -20.95
C GLY A 41 -3.59 -20.44 -20.85
N VAL A 42 -3.50 -19.46 -21.75
CA VAL A 42 -2.51 -18.37 -21.71
C VAL A 42 -3.17 -17.11 -21.18
N TYR A 43 -2.61 -16.52 -20.13
CA TYR A 43 -3.09 -15.26 -19.58
C TYR A 43 -2.96 -14.13 -20.61
N MET A 44 -4.04 -13.36 -20.77
CA MET A 44 -4.13 -12.25 -21.72
C MET A 44 -4.08 -10.88 -21.04
N GLY A 45 -4.55 -10.78 -19.81
CA GLY A 45 -4.74 -9.53 -19.10
C GLY A 45 -5.96 -9.60 -18.19
N CYS A 46 -6.48 -8.44 -17.79
CA CYS A 46 -7.69 -8.29 -17.01
C CYS A 46 -8.67 -7.36 -17.71
N ILE A 47 -9.96 -7.45 -17.39
CA ILE A 47 -10.97 -6.45 -17.77
C ILE A 47 -11.52 -5.81 -16.50
N SER A 48 -11.65 -4.48 -16.51
CA SER A 48 -12.21 -3.71 -15.41
C SER A 48 -13.74 -3.85 -15.31
N GLU A 49 -14.27 -3.72 -14.09
CA GLU A 49 -15.72 -3.68 -13.84
C GLU A 49 -16.38 -2.53 -14.64
N THR A 50 -15.72 -1.39 -14.70
CA THR A 50 -16.20 -0.21 -15.42
C THR A 50 -16.37 -0.47 -16.91
N ASP A 51 -15.38 -1.08 -17.58
CA ASP A 51 -15.46 -1.38 -19.00
C ASP A 51 -16.49 -2.48 -19.27
N ALA A 52 -16.51 -3.52 -18.45
CA ALA A 52 -17.48 -4.59 -18.54
C ALA A 52 -18.93 -4.09 -18.56
N HIS A 53 -19.26 -3.13 -17.70
CA HIS A 53 -20.60 -2.55 -17.65
C HIS A 53 -20.98 -1.75 -18.90
N CYS A 54 -20.01 -1.20 -19.63
CA CYS A 54 -20.24 -0.46 -20.88
C CYS A 54 -20.57 -1.37 -22.07
N PHE A 55 -20.16 -2.64 -22.06
CA PHE A 55 -20.36 -3.56 -23.19
C PHE A 55 -21.74 -4.23 -23.18
N ASP A 56 -22.22 -4.67 -24.35
CA ASP A 56 -23.41 -5.53 -24.44
C ASP A 56 -23.09 -6.90 -23.81
N GLY A 57 -24.01 -7.48 -23.03
CA GLY A 57 -23.79 -8.81 -22.43
C GLY A 57 -23.80 -9.95 -23.44
N ALA A 58 -24.37 -9.75 -24.64
CA ALA A 58 -24.51 -10.80 -25.64
C ALA A 58 -23.25 -11.06 -26.49
N ILE A 59 -22.34 -10.09 -26.55
CA ILE A 59 -21.08 -10.22 -27.30
C ILE A 59 -20.07 -11.07 -26.52
N THR A 60 -19.05 -11.55 -27.22
CA THR A 60 -17.93 -12.26 -26.60
C THR A 60 -16.89 -11.29 -26.07
N ILE A 61 -16.09 -11.73 -25.10
CA ILE A 61 -14.96 -10.95 -24.59
C ILE A 61 -13.94 -10.64 -25.71
N ASN A 62 -13.83 -11.53 -26.70
CA ASN A 62 -13.00 -11.33 -27.89
C ASN A 62 -13.43 -10.11 -28.73
N ASP A 63 -14.72 -9.79 -28.75
CA ASP A 63 -15.24 -8.63 -29.47
C ASP A 63 -14.83 -7.30 -28.80
N CYS A 64 -14.48 -7.35 -27.52
CA CYS A 64 -13.98 -6.21 -26.74
C CYS A 64 -12.53 -6.42 -26.26
N ASN A 65 -11.68 -7.11 -27.03
CA ASN A 65 -10.30 -7.42 -26.61
C ASN A 65 -9.43 -6.19 -26.30
N TYR A 66 -9.80 -5.03 -26.82
CA TYR A 66 -9.07 -3.78 -26.67
C TYR A 66 -9.21 -3.20 -25.25
N ALA A 67 -10.15 -3.71 -24.46
CA ALA A 67 -10.34 -3.38 -23.05
C ALA A 67 -9.56 -4.31 -22.11
N ILE A 68 -8.78 -5.24 -22.65
CA ILE A 68 -7.94 -6.13 -21.85
C ILE A 68 -6.65 -5.37 -21.46
N GLU A 69 -6.48 -5.17 -20.17
CA GLU A 69 -5.33 -4.51 -19.56
C GLU A 69 -4.28 -5.54 -19.14
N GLY A 70 -3.07 -5.40 -19.67
CA GLY A 70 -2.00 -6.37 -19.46
C GLY A 70 -1.13 -6.05 -18.25
N PHE A 71 -1.52 -6.52 -17.06
CA PHE A 71 -0.72 -6.38 -15.84
C PHE A 71 -0.63 -7.68 -15.04
N PHE A 72 0.52 -7.93 -14.43
CA PHE A 72 0.76 -9.09 -13.56
C PHE A 72 2.05 -8.92 -12.76
N VAL A 73 2.22 -9.76 -11.74
CA VAL A 73 3.48 -9.91 -11.00
C VAL A 73 3.98 -11.36 -11.04
N ARG A 74 5.19 -11.59 -10.51
CA ARG A 74 5.77 -12.93 -10.33
C ARG A 74 5.69 -13.33 -8.86
N PRO A 75 5.72 -14.64 -8.53
CA PRO A 75 5.80 -15.10 -7.14
C PRO A 75 7.03 -14.58 -6.37
N THR A 76 8.06 -14.14 -7.09
CA THR A 76 9.31 -13.60 -6.54
C THR A 76 9.33 -12.06 -6.51
N THR A 77 8.27 -11.39 -6.94
CA THR A 77 8.17 -9.92 -6.90
C THR A 77 8.16 -9.46 -5.45
N ILE A 78 8.88 -8.40 -5.12
CA ILE A 78 8.95 -7.87 -3.75
C ILE A 78 7.63 -7.17 -3.42
N TRP A 79 7.16 -7.27 -2.18
CA TRP A 79 5.84 -6.76 -1.78
C TRP A 79 5.64 -5.27 -2.04
N LEU A 80 6.70 -4.46 -1.96
CA LEU A 80 6.61 -3.04 -2.27
C LEU A 80 6.33 -2.80 -3.77
N ASP A 81 6.94 -3.59 -4.66
CA ASP A 81 6.66 -3.55 -6.10
C ASP A 81 5.25 -4.08 -6.42
N VAL A 82 4.76 -5.05 -5.65
CA VAL A 82 3.36 -5.52 -5.76
C VAL A 82 2.39 -4.39 -5.35
N LEU A 83 2.68 -3.68 -4.26
CA LEU A 83 1.88 -2.53 -3.82
C LEU A 83 1.90 -1.40 -4.86
N GLU A 84 3.07 -1.12 -5.45
CA GLU A 84 3.19 -0.19 -6.56
C GLU A 84 2.34 -0.64 -7.76
N ALA A 85 2.42 -1.92 -8.14
CA ALA A 85 1.65 -2.46 -9.26
C ALA A 85 0.13 -2.31 -9.05
N PHE A 86 -0.37 -2.48 -7.81
CA PHE A 86 -1.77 -2.21 -7.50
C PHE A 86 -2.15 -0.74 -7.77
N ALA A 87 -1.32 0.19 -7.29
CA ALA A 87 -1.55 1.62 -7.48
C ALA A 87 -1.46 2.07 -8.94
N GLN A 88 -0.56 1.47 -9.74
CA GLN A 88 -0.41 1.80 -11.16
C GLN A 88 -1.58 1.34 -12.03
N ASN A 89 -2.29 0.28 -11.61
CA ASN A 89 -3.36 -0.35 -12.39
C ASN A 89 -4.75 -0.12 -11.77
N ASP A 90 -4.87 0.76 -10.77
CA ASP A 90 -6.11 1.05 -10.04
C ASP A 90 -6.91 -0.22 -9.66
N SER A 91 -6.19 -1.28 -9.28
CA SER A 91 -6.75 -2.61 -9.06
C SER A 91 -6.73 -3.00 -7.58
N ASN A 92 -7.65 -3.86 -7.20
CA ASN A 92 -7.67 -4.55 -5.90
C ASN A 92 -7.35 -6.06 -6.01
N ILE A 93 -7.06 -6.53 -7.22
CA ILE A 93 -6.60 -7.89 -7.53
C ILE A 93 -5.36 -7.84 -8.45
N MET A 94 -4.31 -8.56 -8.09
CA MET A 94 -3.05 -8.57 -8.86
C MET A 94 -2.73 -10.00 -9.35
N PRO A 95 -2.89 -10.29 -10.65
CA PRO A 95 -2.58 -11.58 -11.24
C PRO A 95 -1.13 -11.99 -11.05
N ILE A 96 -0.92 -13.27 -10.77
CA ILE A 96 0.40 -13.85 -10.57
C ILE A 96 0.64 -14.90 -11.63
N LEU A 97 1.75 -14.74 -12.36
CA LEU A 97 2.11 -15.65 -13.44
C LEU A 97 3.44 -16.35 -13.16
N ASP A 98 3.51 -17.63 -13.51
CA ASP A 98 4.78 -18.37 -13.51
C ASP A 98 5.72 -17.89 -14.63
N LYS A 99 6.96 -18.37 -14.64
CA LYS A 99 7.96 -18.03 -15.67
C LYS A 99 7.55 -18.31 -17.13
N ASN A 100 6.50 -19.12 -17.35
CA ASN A 100 5.95 -19.46 -18.66
C ASN A 100 4.66 -18.67 -18.98
N ASN A 101 4.34 -17.64 -18.20
CA ASN A 101 3.10 -16.85 -18.28
C ASN A 101 1.81 -17.64 -18.01
N LYS A 102 1.92 -18.75 -17.27
CA LYS A 102 0.76 -19.48 -16.78
C LYS A 102 0.22 -18.80 -15.52
N TYR A 103 -1.09 -18.60 -15.49
CA TYR A 103 -1.78 -18.06 -14.32
C TYR A 103 -1.67 -19.02 -13.13
N LEU A 104 -1.15 -18.52 -12.02
CA LEU A 104 -1.00 -19.25 -10.76
C LEU A 104 -2.11 -18.92 -9.76
N GLY A 105 -2.66 -17.71 -9.85
CA GLY A 105 -3.56 -17.12 -8.88
C GLY A 105 -3.39 -15.61 -8.87
N TYR A 106 -3.75 -14.98 -7.76
CA TYR A 106 -3.67 -13.54 -7.57
C TYR A 106 -3.35 -13.16 -6.12
N TYR A 107 -2.91 -11.91 -5.93
CA TYR A 107 -2.89 -11.24 -4.63
C TYR A 107 -4.11 -10.33 -4.49
N GLU A 108 -4.62 -10.21 -3.27
CA GLU A 108 -5.58 -9.15 -2.91
C GLU A 108 -4.85 -7.95 -2.32
N LEU A 109 -5.31 -6.75 -2.67
CA LEU A 109 -4.72 -5.51 -2.14
C LEU A 109 -4.80 -5.47 -0.60
N ASN A 110 -5.89 -5.95 -0.02
CA ASN A 110 -6.07 -5.94 1.44
C ASN A 110 -5.01 -6.79 2.15
N ASP A 111 -4.66 -7.95 1.63
CA ASP A 111 -3.60 -8.79 2.19
C ASP A 111 -2.25 -8.08 2.19
N ILE A 112 -1.93 -7.37 1.11
CA ILE A 112 -0.70 -6.57 1.02
C ILE A 112 -0.72 -5.37 1.98
N ILE A 113 -1.87 -4.73 2.16
CA ILE A 113 -2.04 -3.65 3.15
C ILE A 113 -1.86 -4.21 4.57
N HIS A 114 -2.37 -5.41 4.86
CA HIS A 114 -2.19 -6.05 6.17
C HIS A 114 -0.71 -6.33 6.46
N LEU A 115 0.06 -6.82 5.48
CA LEU A 115 1.52 -6.96 5.60
C LEU A 115 2.20 -5.63 5.95
N PHE A 116 1.74 -4.53 5.34
CA PHE A 116 2.30 -3.22 5.61
C PHE A 116 1.96 -2.72 7.02
N ASN A 117 0.76 -3.03 7.50
CA ASN A 117 0.30 -2.70 8.85
C ASN A 117 1.07 -3.46 9.94
N GLU A 118 1.71 -4.59 9.62
CA GLU A 118 2.59 -5.31 10.56
C GLU A 118 3.98 -4.66 10.70
N THR A 119 4.34 -3.71 9.83
CA THR A 119 5.64 -3.03 9.92
C THR A 119 5.63 -2.04 11.08
N PRO A 120 6.77 -1.85 11.80
CA PRO A 120 6.86 -0.88 12.89
C PRO A 120 6.52 0.55 12.49
N PHE A 121 6.66 0.93 11.21
CA PHE A 121 6.27 2.25 10.74
C PHE A 121 4.77 2.52 10.91
N PHE A 122 3.92 1.51 10.71
CA PHE A 122 2.47 1.63 10.83
C PHE A 122 1.95 1.14 12.18
N ALA A 123 2.47 0.02 12.67
CA ALA A 123 1.99 -0.62 13.89
C ALA A 123 2.35 0.14 15.18
N GLU A 124 3.52 0.78 15.22
CA GLU A 124 4.00 1.40 16.45
C GLU A 124 3.41 2.81 16.64
N PRO A 125 2.95 3.14 17.86
CA PRO A 125 2.50 4.49 18.17
C PRO A 125 3.67 5.48 18.08
N GLY A 126 3.39 6.68 17.59
CA GLY A 126 4.44 7.68 17.43
C GLY A 126 3.98 8.93 16.69
N GLY A 127 4.85 9.94 16.64
CA GLY A 127 4.57 11.19 15.96
C GLY A 127 4.87 11.12 14.46
N ILE A 128 4.08 11.85 13.68
CA ILE A 128 4.37 12.13 12.27
C ILE A 128 4.85 13.57 12.16
N LEU A 129 6.05 13.76 11.61
CA LEU A 129 6.61 15.07 11.34
C LEU A 129 6.86 15.24 9.84
N ILE A 130 6.38 16.34 9.27
CA ILE A 130 6.59 16.68 7.86
C ILE A 130 7.50 17.90 7.82
N VAL A 131 8.68 17.71 7.25
CA VAL A 131 9.71 18.75 7.10
C VAL A 131 10.00 19.01 5.63
N GLU A 132 10.54 20.18 5.33
CA GLU A 132 10.87 20.59 3.97
C GLU A 132 12.23 21.31 3.94
N LYS A 133 13.04 21.04 2.94
CA LYS A 133 14.36 21.66 2.73
C LYS A 133 14.72 21.60 1.24
N GLY A 134 15.73 22.37 0.82
CA GLY A 134 16.23 22.34 -0.55
C GLY A 134 16.59 20.92 -1.00
N ILE A 135 16.25 20.55 -2.23
CA ILE A 135 16.44 19.18 -2.77
C ILE A 135 17.92 18.74 -2.74
N ASN A 136 18.85 19.70 -2.87
CA ASN A 136 20.28 19.46 -2.79
C ASN A 136 20.85 19.60 -1.36
N ASP A 137 20.04 20.07 -0.41
CA ASP A 137 20.50 20.44 0.94
C ASP A 137 20.00 19.48 2.03
N TYR A 138 18.91 18.75 1.80
CA TYR A 138 18.45 17.76 2.76
C TYR A 138 19.33 16.51 2.72
N SER A 139 19.46 15.85 3.87
CA SER A 139 20.12 14.55 3.95
C SER A 139 19.40 13.66 4.93
N PHE A 140 19.11 12.42 4.53
CA PHE A 140 18.59 11.42 5.47
C PHE A 140 19.53 11.17 6.64
N SER A 141 20.85 11.28 6.47
CA SER A 141 21.79 11.14 7.59
C SER A 141 21.64 12.28 8.62
N GLU A 142 21.44 13.51 8.15
CA GLU A 142 21.21 14.68 9.00
C GLU A 142 19.85 14.57 9.70
N ILE A 143 18.80 14.19 8.97
CA ILE A 143 17.46 13.94 9.51
C ILE A 143 17.52 12.89 10.62
N SER A 144 18.15 11.73 10.38
CA SER A 144 18.29 10.68 11.39
C SER A 144 19.09 11.17 12.59
N GLN A 145 20.18 11.90 12.39
CA GLN A 145 20.97 12.47 13.48
C GLN A 145 20.14 13.45 14.33
N ILE A 146 19.35 14.32 13.70
CA ILE A 146 18.46 15.24 14.42
C ILE A 146 17.48 14.46 15.27
N VAL A 147 16.79 13.46 14.71
CA VAL A 147 15.82 12.64 15.43
C VAL A 147 16.47 11.89 16.60
N GLU A 148 17.56 11.16 16.34
CA GLU A 148 18.22 10.29 17.32
C GLU A 148 18.96 11.08 18.42
N SER A 149 19.42 12.29 18.12
CA SER A 149 20.03 13.18 19.13
C SER A 149 19.03 13.78 20.13
N ASN A 150 17.73 13.67 19.84
CA ASN A 150 16.63 14.04 20.75
C ASN A 150 16.04 12.78 21.42
N ASP A 151 16.86 11.76 21.67
CA ASP A 151 16.48 10.49 22.34
C ASP A 151 15.25 9.78 21.74
N THR A 152 15.02 9.97 20.44
CA THR A 152 13.88 9.43 19.69
C THR A 152 14.35 8.50 18.59
N LYS A 153 13.58 7.44 18.27
CA LYS A 153 13.90 6.56 17.13
C LYS A 153 13.17 7.01 15.87
N LEU A 154 13.87 7.00 14.75
CA LEU A 154 13.27 7.12 13.42
C LEU A 154 12.71 5.74 12.98
N LEU A 155 11.39 5.60 12.95
CA LEU A 155 10.73 4.36 12.48
C LEU A 155 10.72 4.28 10.96
N GLY A 156 10.70 5.42 10.28
CA GLY A 156 11.00 5.51 8.86
C GLY A 156 10.81 6.93 8.32
N ALA A 157 11.29 7.12 7.11
CA ALA A 157 11.24 8.39 6.41
C ALA A 157 11.13 8.15 4.91
N PHE A 158 10.38 9.01 4.22
CA PHE A 158 10.34 9.01 2.76
C PHE A 158 10.15 10.42 2.22
N VAL A 159 10.64 10.65 1.00
CA VAL A 159 10.37 11.90 0.27
C VAL A 159 8.93 11.86 -0.18
N SER A 160 8.06 12.64 0.47
CA SER A 160 6.62 12.63 0.24
C SER A 160 6.19 13.59 -0.87
N LYS A 161 7.01 14.60 -1.19
CA LYS A 161 6.78 15.50 -2.33
C LYS A 161 8.09 16.13 -2.79
N ILE A 162 8.23 16.34 -4.10
CA ILE A 162 9.23 17.23 -4.67
C ILE A 162 8.48 18.30 -5.48
N GLU A 163 8.78 19.58 -5.22
CA GLU A 163 8.15 20.72 -5.90
C GLU A 163 9.20 21.80 -6.17
N GLY A 164 9.61 21.93 -7.43
CA GLY A 164 10.74 22.77 -7.81
C GLY A 164 12.02 22.30 -7.13
N ASP A 165 12.69 23.20 -6.42
CA ASP A 165 13.93 22.94 -5.68
C ASP A 165 13.69 22.53 -4.22
N LEU A 166 12.46 22.25 -3.81
CA LEU A 166 12.12 21.84 -2.45
C LEU A 166 11.73 20.36 -2.38
N ALA A 167 12.31 19.66 -1.41
CA ALA A 167 11.95 18.31 -1.05
C ALA A 167 11.21 18.30 0.29
N ARG A 168 10.06 17.65 0.32
CA ARG A 168 9.27 17.39 1.52
C ARG A 168 9.50 15.96 1.97
N ILE A 169 9.78 15.79 3.25
CA ILE A 169 10.07 14.52 3.87
C ILE A 169 9.04 14.28 4.97
N THR A 170 8.39 13.14 4.91
CA THR A 170 7.50 12.65 5.98
C THR A 170 8.29 11.67 6.84
N LEU A 171 8.28 11.90 8.15
CA LEU A 171 8.99 11.12 9.16
C LEU A 171 7.96 10.49 10.10
N LYS A 172 8.11 9.19 10.38
CA LYS A 172 7.48 8.54 11.53
C LYS A 172 8.54 8.31 12.58
N ILE A 173 8.29 8.82 13.78
CA ILE A 173 9.22 8.75 14.91
C ILE A 173 8.50 8.17 16.13
N THR A 174 9.24 7.46 17.00
CA THR A 174 8.66 6.94 18.24
C THR A 174 8.17 8.07 19.14
N ASN A 175 7.23 7.76 20.03
CA ASN A 175 6.57 8.78 20.82
C ASN A 175 7.54 9.55 21.74
N THR A 176 7.70 10.85 21.48
CA THR A 176 8.56 11.79 22.22
C THR A 176 8.02 13.20 21.98
N SER A 177 8.32 14.15 22.87
CA SER A 177 7.93 15.56 22.75
C SER A 177 8.28 16.12 21.36
N LEU A 178 7.29 16.26 20.47
CA LEU A 178 7.54 16.75 19.11
C LEU A 178 8.14 18.16 19.11
N ASN A 179 7.89 18.94 20.16
CA ASN A 179 8.38 20.30 20.29
C ASN A 179 9.91 20.39 20.26
N GLU A 180 10.62 19.51 20.95
CA GLU A 180 12.10 19.55 21.02
C GLU A 180 12.71 19.20 19.65
N ILE A 181 12.16 18.19 19.00
CA ILE A 181 12.55 17.74 17.67
C ILE A 181 12.28 18.84 16.63
N ILE A 182 11.09 19.44 16.66
CA ILE A 182 10.70 20.56 15.79
C ILE A 182 11.70 21.72 15.92
N GLN A 183 12.09 22.08 17.15
CA GLN A 183 13.06 23.15 17.36
C GLN A 183 14.45 22.75 16.86
N SER A 184 14.85 21.49 17.01
CA SER A 184 16.11 20.97 16.46
C SER A 184 16.11 21.06 14.93
N PHE A 185 15.07 20.58 14.24
CA PHE A 185 14.95 20.71 12.78
C PHE A 185 15.05 22.16 12.29
N ARG A 186 14.41 23.11 12.98
CA ARG A 186 14.53 24.54 12.66
C ARG A 186 15.97 25.06 12.77
N ARG A 187 16.76 24.59 13.74
CA ARG A 187 18.19 24.96 13.87
C ARG A 187 19.02 24.48 12.68
N TYR A 188 18.67 23.34 12.10
CA TYR A 188 19.29 22.79 10.89
C TYR A 188 18.67 23.34 9.58
N SER A 189 17.91 24.44 9.68
CA SER A 189 17.28 25.14 8.56
C SER A 189 16.27 24.28 7.78
N TYR A 190 15.60 23.34 8.45
CA TYR A 190 14.41 22.71 7.90
C TYR A 190 13.18 23.56 8.18
N ASN A 191 12.31 23.69 7.18
CA ASN A 191 10.98 24.23 7.33
C ASN A 191 10.05 23.14 7.87
N ILE A 192 9.19 23.49 8.83
CA ILE A 192 8.23 22.55 9.42
C ILE A 192 6.88 22.76 8.72
N VAL A 193 6.42 21.76 7.98
CA VAL A 193 5.14 21.81 7.27
C VAL A 193 4.01 21.44 8.22
N SER A 194 4.17 20.36 8.99
CA SER A 194 3.21 19.94 10.02
C SER A 194 3.84 18.96 11.00
N GLY A 195 3.35 18.91 12.23
CA GLY A 195 3.63 17.84 13.19
C GLY A 195 2.31 17.37 13.81
N HIS A 196 2.09 16.06 13.84
CA HIS A 196 0.92 15.42 14.45
C HIS A 196 1.40 14.39 15.47
N GLU A 197 0.98 14.53 16.73
CA GLU A 197 1.11 13.49 17.74
C GLU A 197 -0.08 12.52 17.58
N ASP A 198 0.18 11.21 17.67
CA ASP A 198 -0.90 10.22 17.72
C ASP A 198 -1.59 10.32 19.10
N ASP A 199 -2.79 10.89 19.14
CA ASP A 199 -3.64 10.97 20.35
C ASP A 199 -3.98 9.57 20.93
N SER A 200 -3.85 8.51 20.11
CA SER A 200 -4.07 7.11 20.49
C SER A 200 -3.14 6.61 21.60
N TYR A 201 -1.99 7.25 21.80
CA TYR A 201 -1.09 6.92 22.90
C TYR A 201 -1.68 7.31 24.26
N LEU A 202 -2.35 8.47 24.37
CA LEU A 202 -2.99 8.89 25.62
C LEU A 202 -4.13 7.92 25.99
N GLU A 203 -4.85 7.39 25.01
CA GLU A 203 -5.85 6.36 25.23
C GLU A 203 -5.21 5.03 25.64
N THR A 204 -4.17 4.58 24.95
CA THR A 204 -3.44 3.35 25.29
C THR A 204 -2.79 3.42 26.69
N LEU A 205 -2.24 4.58 27.08
CA LEU A 205 -1.72 4.82 28.42
C LEU A 205 -2.82 4.79 29.47
N LYS A 206 -3.99 5.39 29.20
CA LYS A 206 -5.15 5.34 30.09
C LYS A 206 -5.62 3.91 30.29
N GLU A 207 -5.72 3.13 29.22
CA GLU A 207 -6.10 1.72 29.29
C GLU A 207 -5.08 0.92 30.12
N ARG A 208 -3.79 1.06 29.84
CA ARG A 208 -2.73 0.37 30.60
C ARG A 208 -2.70 0.77 32.08
N SER A 209 -2.95 2.04 32.40
CA SER A 209 -3.09 2.52 33.78
C SER A 209 -4.32 1.91 34.46
N GLN A 210 -5.47 1.88 33.79
CA GLN A 210 -6.69 1.27 34.32
C GLN A 210 -6.53 -0.25 34.55
N TYR A 211 -5.83 -0.94 33.66
CA TYR A 211 -5.47 -2.34 33.85
C TYR A 211 -4.59 -2.53 35.10
N LEU A 212 -3.56 -1.70 35.27
CA LEU A 212 -2.69 -1.75 36.45
C LEU A 212 -3.45 -1.46 37.75
N ASP A 213 -4.32 -0.45 37.77
CA ASP A 213 -5.16 -0.10 38.93
C ASP A 213 -6.11 -1.25 39.30
N LYS A 214 -6.62 -1.97 38.31
CA LYS A 214 -7.45 -3.17 38.53
C LYS A 214 -6.67 -4.31 39.16
N TYR A 215 -5.39 -4.47 38.81
CA TYR A 215 -4.51 -5.47 39.43
C TYR A 215 -4.07 -5.08 40.85
N LEU A 216 -3.88 -3.78 41.13
CA LEU A 216 -3.42 -3.28 42.42
C LEU A 216 -4.54 -3.19 43.48
N ASN A 217 -5.80 -3.05 43.05
CA ASN A 217 -6.96 -2.96 43.94
C ASN A 217 -7.75 -4.29 44.07
N MET A 218 -7.14 -5.41 43.67
CA MET A 218 -7.57 -6.78 44.02
C MET A 218 -6.81 -7.28 45.24
#